data_AF-A0A4V5TJB3-F1
#
_entry.id   AF-A0A4V5TJB3-F1
#
_cell.length_a   1.000
_cell.length_b   1.000
_cell.length_c   1.000
_cell.angle_alpha   90.00
_cell.angle_beta   90.00
_cell.angle_gamma   90.00
#
_symmetry.space_group_name_H-M   'P 1'
#
loop_
_entity.id
_entity.type
_entity.pdbx_description
1 polymer ?
#
loop_
_entity_poly.entity_id
_entity_poly.type
_entity_poly.pdbx_seq_one_letter_code
_entity_poly.pdbx_strand_id
1 'polypeptide(L)'
;MTIQRERPGVTVELIAKAKERVVPKSGVVLVPYQAEWGVPDELVKLGSFEERLAQTFGKVDTVELAAEGGATILAYRMTNGAATKAAYEQADAIRVEALYPGLVGNELKVTITASTSEPGKKELQVTGPLQTEKFSFTDANELAAKTSQSNYVRVKKLGETAVTIVPETALTGAKSGTVALTSADSTKLFMAVSGADFDTMYLPFDDAAVQAAAKQFMSDRRKQNKKLSTLVIGGKAADEENMAKHIERSVAQNARFVVNSAIAGQHNNGKVYSSLEWAAWVAGMIAATPAHESLTAVVVPLKKALKDWGHTDILSALGSGTLIATRDGDVYIIESAVNTLAVLGTHEREDYGKIRVSMTLDQIVNDISQVGKKYKGKLGNNDLGGAVFVSAVNAYLTVREQQGAIDTGWTFTDQKNGIGDRRGFLLSAKPLDAIEYFDIDWEVL
;
A
#
# COMPACT_ATOMS: atom_id res chain seq x y z
N MET A 1 -8.46 -10.56 37.64
CA MET A 1 -7.68 -9.72 36.72
C MET A 1 -7.87 -8.27 37.13
N THR A 2 -6.83 -7.66 37.69
CA THR A 2 -6.85 -6.25 38.06
C THR A 2 -6.54 -5.43 36.81
N ILE A 3 -7.43 -4.51 36.43
CA ILE A 3 -7.18 -3.60 35.32
C ILE A 3 -6.08 -2.63 35.76
N GLN A 4 -4.84 -2.88 35.33
CA GLN A 4 -3.76 -1.91 35.48
C GLN A 4 -4.04 -0.72 34.56
N ARG A 5 -4.28 0.45 35.16
CA ARG A 5 -4.37 1.73 34.46
C ARG A 5 -3.02 2.41 34.57
N GLU A 6 -2.15 2.15 33.62
CA GLU A 6 -0.86 2.84 33.51
C GLU A 6 -1.07 4.23 32.87
N ARG A 7 -0.32 5.24 33.33
CA ARG A 7 -0.37 6.57 32.70
C ARG A 7 0.28 6.48 31.31
N PRO A 8 -0.29 7.13 30.28
CA PRO A 8 0.35 7.19 28.96
C PRO A 8 1.76 7.76 29.05
N GLY A 9 2.73 7.08 28.41
CA GLY A 9 4.14 7.45 28.42
C GLY A 9 4.93 6.68 27.34
N VAL A 10 6.17 7.11 27.10
CA VAL A 10 7.02 6.60 26.01
C VAL A 10 7.15 5.07 26.04
N THR A 11 7.28 4.48 27.23
CA THR A 11 7.36 3.03 27.44
C THR A 11 6.07 2.31 27.05
N VAL A 12 4.91 2.84 27.46
CA VAL A 12 3.61 2.23 27.15
C VAL A 12 3.32 2.27 25.64
N GLU A 13 3.63 3.39 24.99
CA GLU A 13 3.47 3.52 23.53
C GLU A 13 4.40 2.59 22.75
N LEU A 14 5.65 2.44 23.18
CA LEU A 14 6.60 1.51 22.57
C LEU A 14 6.17 0.06 22.77
N ILE A 15 5.75 -0.35 23.97
CA ILE A 15 5.20 -1.69 24.20
C ILE A 15 3.95 -1.94 23.34
N ALA A 16 3.06 -0.93 23.20
CA ALA A 16 1.90 -1.02 22.34
C ALA A 16 2.30 -1.24 20.87
N LYS A 17 3.28 -0.47 20.36
CA LYS A 17 3.85 -0.66 19.02
C LYS A 17 4.38 -2.07 18.82
N ALA A 18 5.17 -2.59 19.76
CA ALA A 18 5.69 -3.95 19.68
C ALA A 18 4.57 -5.00 19.61
N LYS A 19 3.48 -4.83 20.37
CA LYS A 19 2.31 -5.72 20.36
C LYS A 19 1.51 -5.63 19.05
N GLU A 20 1.36 -4.44 18.47
CA GLU A 20 0.73 -4.24 17.16
C GLU A 20 1.42 -5.08 16.07
N ARG A 21 2.74 -5.30 16.18
CA ARG A 21 3.54 -6.00 15.17
C ARG A 21 3.42 -7.55 15.17
N VAL A 22 2.64 -8.13 16.09
CA VAL A 22 2.36 -9.59 16.13
C VAL A 22 1.02 -9.93 15.50
N VAL A 23 0.12 -8.95 15.42
CA VAL A 23 -1.22 -9.21 14.89
C VAL A 23 -1.12 -9.23 13.36
N PRO A 24 -1.55 -10.31 12.67
CA PRO A 24 -1.48 -10.44 11.21
C PRO A 24 -2.28 -9.38 10.43
N LYS A 25 -3.07 -8.54 11.11
CA LYS A 25 -3.85 -7.49 10.47
C LYS A 25 -3.05 -6.20 10.45
N SER A 26 -2.90 -5.62 9.25
CA SER A 26 -2.83 -4.17 8.95
C SER A 26 -1.49 -3.50 8.64
N GLY A 27 -0.51 -4.19 8.05
CA GLY A 27 0.45 -3.44 7.24
C GLY A 27 -0.25 -2.69 6.11
N VAL A 28 0.32 -1.56 5.70
CA VAL A 28 -0.25 -0.67 4.69
C VAL A 28 0.56 -0.78 3.40
N VAL A 29 -0.09 -1.20 2.32
CA VAL A 29 0.48 -1.22 0.97
C VAL A 29 -0.04 -0.05 0.16
N LEU A 30 0.86 0.77 -0.38
CA LEU A 30 0.53 1.81 -1.35
C LEU A 30 0.38 1.19 -2.73
N VAL A 31 -0.82 1.33 -3.32
CA VAL A 31 -1.17 0.81 -4.65
C VAL A 31 -1.59 1.96 -5.54
N PRO A 32 -0.69 2.49 -6.37
CA PRO A 32 -1.04 3.38 -7.46
C PRO A 32 -1.64 2.57 -8.63
N TYR A 33 -2.72 3.05 -9.22
CA TYR A 33 -3.42 2.36 -10.32
C TYR A 33 -4.13 3.35 -11.24
N GLN A 34 -4.55 2.87 -12.41
CA GLN A 34 -5.47 3.59 -13.29
C GLN A 34 -6.83 2.91 -13.29
N ALA A 35 -7.89 3.71 -13.34
CA ALA A 35 -9.27 3.21 -13.36
C ALA A 35 -10.20 4.24 -13.99
N GLU A 36 -11.40 3.78 -14.36
CA GLU A 36 -12.50 4.60 -14.90
C GLU A 36 -13.51 5.05 -13.84
N TRP A 37 -13.21 4.80 -12.55
CA TRP A 37 -14.02 5.20 -11.39
C TRP A 37 -13.15 5.38 -10.14
N GLY A 38 -13.66 6.10 -9.13
CA GLY A 38 -13.01 6.33 -7.83
C GLY A 38 -12.44 7.74 -7.66
N VAL A 39 -12.08 8.13 -6.42
CA VAL A 39 -11.42 9.42 -6.16
C VAL A 39 -10.13 9.55 -6.99
N PRO A 40 -9.99 10.56 -7.87
CA PRO A 40 -8.80 10.75 -8.70
C PRO A 40 -7.70 11.52 -7.96
N ASP A 41 -6.44 11.15 -8.19
CA ASP A 41 -5.21 11.85 -7.78
C ASP A 41 -5.12 12.18 -6.27
N GLU A 42 -5.82 11.40 -5.44
CA GLU A 42 -5.81 11.49 -3.98
C GLU A 42 -5.54 10.13 -3.33
N LEU A 43 -4.99 10.16 -2.12
CA LEU A 43 -4.75 8.96 -1.32
C LEU A 43 -6.02 8.57 -0.56
N VAL A 44 -6.49 7.35 -0.81
CA VAL A 44 -7.67 6.78 -0.13
C VAL A 44 -7.25 5.52 0.62
N LYS A 45 -7.52 5.47 1.92
CA LYS A 45 -7.28 4.27 2.73
C LYS A 45 -8.48 3.34 2.61
N LEU A 46 -8.23 2.10 2.22
CA LEU A 46 -9.23 1.05 2.01
C LEU A 46 -8.83 -0.17 2.86
N GLY A 47 -9.46 -0.31 4.03
CA GLY A 47 -9.27 -1.41 4.97
C GLY A 47 -10.27 -2.55 4.81
N SER A 48 -11.44 -2.30 4.21
CA SER A 48 -12.48 -3.32 4.01
C SER A 48 -12.71 -3.65 2.54
N PHE A 49 -13.35 -4.80 2.29
CA PHE A 49 -13.79 -5.17 0.94
C PHE A 49 -14.83 -4.18 0.39
N GLU A 50 -15.74 -3.70 1.24
CA GLU A 50 -16.78 -2.73 0.86
C GLU A 50 -16.17 -1.38 0.42
N GLU A 51 -15.12 -0.90 1.12
CA GLU A 51 -14.41 0.33 0.74
C GLU A 51 -13.72 0.17 -0.61
N ARG A 52 -13.06 -0.98 -0.86
CA ARG A 52 -12.44 -1.28 -2.17
C ARG A 52 -13.47 -1.36 -3.27
N LEU A 53 -14.62 -1.98 -2.99
CA LEU A 53 -15.72 -2.11 -3.94
C LEU A 53 -16.33 -0.74 -4.26
N ALA A 54 -16.52 0.14 -3.29
CA ALA A 54 -17.00 1.51 -3.51
C ALA A 54 -16.02 2.35 -4.36
N GLN A 55 -14.72 2.16 -4.15
CA GLN A 55 -13.68 2.90 -4.87
C GLN A 55 -13.45 2.38 -6.31
N THR A 56 -13.47 1.06 -6.52
CA THR A 56 -12.99 0.45 -7.77
C THR A 56 -14.01 -0.44 -8.48
N PHE A 57 -15.13 -0.76 -7.84
CA PHE A 57 -16.09 -1.78 -8.27
C PHE A 57 -15.49 -3.17 -8.52
N GLY A 58 -14.34 -3.47 -7.90
CA GLY A 58 -13.61 -4.73 -8.15
C GLY A 58 -13.07 -4.84 -9.57
N LYS A 59 -13.01 -3.73 -10.32
CA LYS A 59 -12.50 -3.68 -11.70
C LYS A 59 -10.98 -3.46 -11.78
N VAL A 60 -10.29 -3.26 -10.64
CA VAL A 60 -8.85 -2.99 -10.58
C VAL A 60 -8.13 -4.18 -9.95
N ASP A 61 -7.57 -5.05 -10.80
CA ASP A 61 -6.97 -6.32 -10.36
C ASP A 61 -5.78 -6.13 -9.41
N THR A 62 -4.93 -5.12 -9.63
CA THR A 62 -3.77 -4.87 -8.75
C THR A 62 -4.16 -4.47 -7.33
N VAL A 63 -5.31 -3.81 -7.15
CA VAL A 63 -5.84 -3.46 -5.82
C VAL A 63 -6.34 -4.71 -5.10
N GLU A 64 -7.02 -5.62 -5.80
CA GLU A 64 -7.48 -6.87 -5.19
C GLU A 64 -6.32 -7.83 -4.93
N LEU A 65 -5.38 -7.98 -5.86
CA LEU A 65 -4.15 -8.78 -5.69
C LEU A 65 -3.37 -8.34 -4.45
N ALA A 66 -3.16 -7.03 -4.26
CA ALA A 66 -2.48 -6.51 -3.08
C ALA A 66 -3.25 -6.73 -1.76
N ALA A 67 -4.58 -6.89 -1.83
CA ALA A 67 -5.43 -7.10 -0.66
C ALA A 67 -5.55 -8.57 -0.24
N GLU A 68 -5.18 -9.53 -1.10
CA GLU A 68 -5.30 -10.97 -0.83
C GLU A 68 -4.53 -11.41 0.42
N GLY A 69 -3.37 -10.79 0.68
CA GLY A 69 -2.58 -11.04 1.89
C GLY A 69 -3.19 -10.49 3.17
N GLY A 70 -4.25 -9.67 3.10
CA GLY A 70 -4.87 -9.00 4.24
C GLY A 70 -4.28 -7.63 4.58
N ALA A 71 -3.46 -7.06 3.69
CA ALA A 71 -2.93 -5.71 3.83
C ALA A 71 -4.04 -4.65 3.70
N THR A 72 -3.88 -3.54 4.42
CA THR A 72 -4.70 -2.35 4.18
C THR A 72 -4.18 -1.63 2.95
N ILE A 73 -5.06 -1.31 2.01
CA ILE A 73 -4.66 -0.63 0.77
C ILE A 73 -4.66 0.88 1.02
N LEU A 74 -3.56 1.53 0.67
CA LEU A 74 -3.52 2.96 0.43
C LEU A 74 -3.57 3.18 -1.08
N ALA A 75 -4.77 3.41 -1.59
CA ALA A 75 -5.07 3.55 -3.01
C ALA A 75 -4.69 4.95 -3.52
N TYR A 76 -4.10 5.02 -4.71
CA TYR A 76 -3.88 6.27 -5.44
C TYR A 76 -4.27 6.11 -6.92
N ARG A 77 -5.43 6.66 -7.31
CA ARG A 77 -5.91 6.59 -8.70
C ARG A 77 -5.20 7.65 -9.55
N MET A 78 -4.29 7.22 -10.39
CA MET A 78 -3.54 8.09 -11.30
C MET A 78 -4.40 8.50 -12.50
N THR A 79 -4.48 9.80 -12.79
CA THR A 79 -5.13 10.31 -14.00
C THR A 79 -4.26 11.31 -14.74
N ASN A 80 -4.58 11.55 -16.02
CA ASN A 80 -3.96 12.62 -16.80
C ASN A 80 -4.61 14.01 -16.57
N GLY A 81 -5.58 14.12 -15.66
CA GLY A 81 -6.34 15.35 -15.39
C GLY A 81 -7.44 15.70 -16.40
N ALA A 82 -7.65 14.90 -17.45
CA ALA A 82 -8.68 15.14 -18.47
C ALA A 82 -10.01 14.43 -18.20
N ALA A 83 -10.10 13.64 -17.12
CA ALA A 83 -11.29 12.86 -16.78
C ALA A 83 -12.47 13.79 -16.46
N THR A 84 -13.63 13.54 -17.07
CA THR A 84 -14.87 14.29 -16.78
C THR A 84 -15.94 13.38 -16.20
N LYS A 85 -16.84 13.98 -15.41
CA LYS A 85 -18.01 13.29 -14.84
C LYS A 85 -19.12 13.21 -15.87
N ALA A 86 -19.83 12.09 -15.88
CA ALA A 86 -21.07 11.97 -16.64
C ALA A 86 -22.18 12.71 -15.88
N ALA A 87 -23.15 13.26 -16.62
CA ALA A 87 -24.30 13.92 -16.02
C ALA A 87 -25.57 13.71 -16.85
N TYR A 88 -26.69 13.88 -16.17
CA TYR A 88 -28.01 14.06 -16.74
C TYR A 88 -28.59 15.36 -16.16
N GLU A 89 -29.27 16.15 -16.97
CA GLU A 89 -29.76 17.47 -16.56
C GLU A 89 -31.21 17.68 -16.98
N GLN A 90 -32.00 18.22 -16.05
CA GLN A 90 -33.27 18.87 -16.34
C GLN A 90 -33.05 20.37 -16.16
N ALA A 91 -33.17 21.12 -17.25
CA ALA A 91 -32.93 22.55 -17.28
C ALA A 91 -33.74 23.25 -16.17
N ASP A 92 -33.07 24.14 -15.43
CA ASP A 92 -33.67 24.94 -14.34
C ASP A 92 -34.31 24.13 -13.20
N ALA A 93 -34.04 22.81 -13.11
CA ALA A 93 -34.54 21.93 -12.05
C ALA A 93 -33.38 21.25 -11.29
N ILE A 94 -32.75 20.25 -11.91
CA ILE A 94 -31.70 19.44 -11.27
C ILE A 94 -30.61 18.99 -12.27
N ARG A 95 -29.40 18.79 -11.74
CA ARG A 95 -28.30 18.09 -12.38
C ARG A 95 -27.95 16.84 -11.56
N VAL A 96 -28.09 15.68 -12.17
CA VAL A 96 -27.64 14.40 -11.61
C VAL A 96 -26.26 14.11 -12.19
N GLU A 97 -25.23 14.14 -11.36
CA GLU A 97 -23.83 14.02 -11.78
C GLU A 97 -23.21 12.78 -11.16
N ALA A 98 -22.42 12.02 -11.93
CA ALA A 98 -21.64 10.90 -11.42
C ALA A 98 -20.72 11.36 -10.27
N LEU A 99 -20.57 10.54 -9.24
CA LEU A 99 -19.75 10.86 -8.08
C LEU A 99 -18.30 11.13 -8.49
N TYR A 100 -17.75 10.28 -9.36
CA TYR A 100 -16.37 10.37 -9.83
C TYR A 100 -16.28 10.49 -11.36
N PRO A 101 -15.21 11.09 -11.90
CA PRO A 101 -14.99 11.16 -13.33
C PRO A 101 -14.49 9.82 -13.89
N GLY A 102 -14.70 9.61 -15.20
CA GLY A 102 -14.30 8.39 -15.92
C GLY A 102 -15.47 7.66 -16.58
N LEU A 103 -15.15 6.76 -17.51
CA LEU A 103 -16.13 6.18 -18.44
C LEU A 103 -17.25 5.39 -17.77
N VAL A 104 -17.02 4.85 -16.57
CA VAL A 104 -18.07 4.16 -15.80
C VAL A 104 -19.25 5.08 -15.49
N GLY A 105 -19.03 6.39 -15.42
CA GLY A 105 -20.13 7.35 -15.28
C GLY A 105 -21.17 7.25 -16.41
N ASN A 106 -20.78 6.88 -17.63
CA ASN A 106 -21.70 6.68 -18.75
C ASN A 106 -22.46 5.34 -18.68
N GLU A 107 -22.04 4.41 -17.81
CA GLU A 107 -22.74 3.15 -17.53
C GLU A 107 -23.90 3.35 -16.54
N LEU A 108 -23.90 4.46 -15.79
CA LEU A 108 -24.93 4.78 -14.80
C LEU A 108 -26.23 5.19 -15.50
N LYS A 109 -27.34 4.63 -15.02
CA LYS A 109 -28.68 4.97 -15.51
C LYS A 109 -29.54 5.53 -14.40
N VAL A 110 -30.36 6.52 -14.74
CA VAL A 110 -31.30 7.17 -13.83
C VAL A 110 -32.73 7.00 -14.33
N THR A 111 -33.64 6.77 -13.40
CA THR A 111 -35.09 6.75 -13.64
C THR A 111 -35.75 7.59 -12.54
N ILE A 112 -36.69 8.46 -12.90
CA ILE A 112 -37.48 9.22 -11.92
C ILE A 112 -38.94 8.87 -12.13
N THR A 113 -39.56 8.23 -11.15
CA THR A 113 -40.97 7.81 -11.18
C THR A 113 -41.72 8.33 -9.96
N ALA A 114 -43.05 8.21 -9.95
CA ALA A 114 -43.80 8.36 -8.69
C ALA A 114 -43.38 7.24 -7.72
N SER A 115 -43.23 7.57 -6.43
CA SER A 115 -42.88 6.57 -5.42
C SER A 115 -44.09 5.67 -5.14
N THR A 116 -43.87 4.35 -5.18
CA THR A 116 -44.88 3.36 -4.79
C THR A 116 -44.91 3.13 -3.27
N SER A 117 -43.83 3.47 -2.57
CA SER A 117 -43.67 3.26 -1.14
C SER A 117 -44.06 4.49 -0.32
N GLU A 118 -43.93 5.70 -0.89
CA GLU A 118 -44.28 6.97 -0.25
C GLU A 118 -45.23 7.78 -1.15
N PRO A 119 -46.55 7.59 -1.02
CA PRO A 119 -47.54 8.29 -1.84
C PRO A 119 -47.36 9.82 -1.78
N GLY A 120 -47.39 10.47 -2.94
CA GLY A 120 -47.18 11.92 -3.07
C GLY A 120 -45.72 12.35 -3.27
N LYS A 121 -44.75 11.42 -3.15
CA LYS A 121 -43.33 11.67 -3.47
C LYS A 121 -42.95 11.10 -4.84
N LYS A 122 -41.84 11.61 -5.38
CA LYS A 122 -41.11 11.00 -6.51
C LYS A 122 -39.98 10.13 -5.96
N GLU A 123 -39.51 9.18 -6.75
CA GLU A 123 -38.37 8.33 -6.43
C GLU A 123 -37.35 8.39 -7.57
N LEU A 124 -36.10 8.70 -7.23
CA LEU A 124 -34.95 8.55 -8.11
C LEU A 124 -34.39 7.15 -7.92
N GLN A 125 -34.30 6.38 -8.99
CA GLN A 125 -33.60 5.10 -9.04
C GLN A 125 -32.31 5.28 -9.85
N VAL A 126 -31.18 4.90 -9.25
CA VAL A 126 -29.85 4.96 -9.87
C VAL A 126 -29.34 3.54 -10.04
N THR A 127 -29.34 3.04 -11.26
CA THR A 127 -28.80 1.72 -11.60
C THR A 127 -27.31 1.84 -11.86
N GLY A 128 -26.50 1.29 -10.94
CA GLY A 128 -25.05 1.25 -11.06
C GLY A 128 -24.49 -0.18 -11.20
N PRO A 129 -23.16 -0.35 -11.22
CA PRO A 129 -22.51 -1.64 -11.49
C PRO A 129 -22.73 -2.73 -10.44
N LEU A 130 -23.11 -2.37 -9.20
CA LEU A 130 -23.26 -3.34 -8.10
C LEU A 130 -24.72 -3.49 -7.68
N GLN A 131 -25.45 -2.38 -7.63
CA GLN A 131 -26.82 -2.34 -7.14
C GLN A 131 -27.59 -1.15 -7.73
N THR A 132 -28.90 -1.17 -7.52
CA THR A 132 -29.77 -0.01 -7.77
C THR A 132 -30.02 0.72 -6.44
N GLU A 133 -29.65 1.99 -6.38
CA GLU A 133 -29.95 2.86 -5.24
C GLU A 133 -31.28 3.60 -5.47
N LYS A 134 -32.07 3.80 -4.42
CA LYS A 134 -33.39 4.45 -4.49
C LYS A 134 -33.48 5.58 -3.49
N PHE A 135 -33.99 6.73 -3.95
CA PHE A 135 -34.16 7.92 -3.12
C PHE A 135 -35.54 8.53 -3.36
N SER A 136 -36.45 8.39 -2.39
CA SER A 136 -37.73 9.12 -2.40
C SER A 136 -37.53 10.59 -2.04
N PHE A 137 -38.24 11.52 -2.69
CA PHE A 137 -38.12 12.96 -2.46
C PHE A 137 -39.41 13.73 -2.80
N THR A 138 -39.64 14.85 -2.12
CA THR A 138 -40.70 15.83 -2.42
C THR A 138 -40.24 16.91 -3.40
N ASP A 139 -38.98 17.35 -3.26
CA ASP A 139 -38.41 18.43 -4.05
C ASP A 139 -36.90 18.24 -4.32
N ALA A 140 -36.33 19.14 -5.11
CA ALA A 140 -34.93 19.10 -5.52
C ALA A 140 -33.94 19.22 -4.34
N ASN A 141 -34.30 19.94 -3.27
CA ASN A 141 -33.43 20.10 -2.10
C ASN A 141 -33.36 18.80 -1.28
N GLU A 142 -34.51 18.15 -1.05
CA GLU A 142 -34.53 16.84 -0.37
C GLU A 142 -33.75 15.80 -1.18
N LEU A 143 -33.90 15.80 -2.52
CA LEU A 143 -33.15 14.89 -3.39
C LEU A 143 -31.64 15.14 -3.33
N ALA A 144 -31.21 16.41 -3.40
CA ALA A 144 -29.81 16.78 -3.28
C ALA A 144 -29.21 16.33 -1.93
N ALA A 145 -29.95 16.52 -0.83
CA ALA A 145 -29.51 16.09 0.50
C ALA A 145 -29.37 14.56 0.60
N LYS A 146 -30.36 13.79 0.11
CA LYS A 146 -30.34 12.32 0.20
C LYS A 146 -29.26 11.68 -0.68
N THR A 147 -29.01 12.23 -1.87
CA THR A 147 -27.95 11.70 -2.76
C THR A 147 -26.54 11.92 -2.25
N SER A 148 -26.33 12.65 -1.13
CA SER A 148 -25.05 12.68 -0.42
C SER A 148 -24.59 11.29 0.06
N GLN A 149 -25.53 10.37 0.29
CA GLN A 149 -25.30 8.98 0.71
C GLN A 149 -25.12 8.01 -0.47
N SER A 150 -25.32 8.47 -1.70
CA SER A 150 -25.17 7.61 -2.89
C SER A 150 -23.71 7.23 -3.12
N ASN A 151 -23.45 6.02 -3.58
CA ASN A 151 -22.13 5.61 -4.04
C ASN A 151 -21.89 5.94 -5.53
N TYR A 152 -22.94 6.39 -6.24
CA TYR A 152 -22.91 6.57 -7.70
C TYR A 152 -23.06 8.03 -8.13
N VAL A 153 -23.92 8.82 -7.50
CA VAL A 153 -24.27 10.16 -8.02
C VAL A 153 -24.38 11.21 -6.92
N ARG A 154 -24.28 12.48 -7.32
CA ARG A 154 -24.66 13.64 -6.51
C ARG A 154 -25.64 14.49 -7.30
N VAL A 155 -26.71 14.93 -6.66
CA VAL A 155 -27.71 15.80 -7.28
C VAL A 155 -27.49 17.25 -6.83
N LYS A 156 -27.52 18.19 -7.78
CA LYS A 156 -27.51 19.63 -7.53
C LYS A 156 -28.82 20.24 -8.02
N LYS A 157 -29.43 21.12 -7.23
CA LYS A 157 -30.53 21.98 -7.67
C LYS A 157 -29.98 23.03 -8.63
N LEU A 158 -30.63 23.21 -9.78
CA LEU A 158 -30.24 24.23 -10.78
C LEU A 158 -31.15 25.45 -10.79
N GLY A 159 -32.40 25.30 -10.36
CA GLY A 159 -33.41 26.37 -10.35
C GLY A 159 -34.71 25.92 -9.70
N GLU A 160 -35.80 26.64 -9.95
CA GLU A 160 -37.09 26.43 -9.28
C GLU A 160 -38.06 25.54 -10.06
N THR A 161 -37.69 25.08 -11.25
CA THR A 161 -38.54 24.19 -12.05
C THR A 161 -38.71 22.84 -11.33
N ALA A 162 -39.95 22.33 -11.31
CA ALA A 162 -40.25 21.06 -10.66
C ALA A 162 -39.59 19.88 -11.39
N VAL A 163 -38.96 18.97 -10.63
CA VAL A 163 -38.34 17.75 -11.17
C VAL A 163 -39.39 16.90 -11.88
N THR A 164 -39.16 16.52 -13.13
CA THR A 164 -40.09 15.74 -13.95
C THR A 164 -39.77 14.23 -13.93
N ILE A 165 -40.74 13.41 -14.33
CA ILE A 165 -40.56 11.96 -14.51
C ILE A 165 -39.59 11.73 -15.68
N VAL A 166 -38.70 10.76 -15.50
CA VAL A 166 -37.64 10.42 -16.46
C VAL A 166 -37.69 8.91 -16.68
N PRO A 167 -37.89 8.42 -17.93
CA PRO A 167 -37.69 7.01 -18.24
C PRO A 167 -36.20 6.65 -18.06
N GLU A 168 -35.87 5.37 -18.00
CA GLU A 168 -34.47 4.94 -17.84
C GLU A 168 -33.56 5.62 -18.86
N THR A 169 -32.66 6.48 -18.37
CA THR A 169 -31.77 7.32 -19.17
C THR A 169 -30.35 7.19 -18.67
N ALA A 170 -29.39 6.96 -19.56
CA ALA A 170 -27.98 6.93 -19.21
C ALA A 170 -27.45 8.35 -18.93
N LEU A 171 -26.53 8.47 -17.97
CA LEU A 171 -25.71 9.68 -17.86
C LEU A 171 -24.75 9.74 -19.05
N THR A 172 -24.36 10.95 -19.45
CA THR A 172 -23.48 11.16 -20.61
C THR A 172 -22.41 12.20 -20.33
N GLY A 173 -21.38 12.26 -21.19
CA GLY A 173 -20.34 13.29 -21.14
C GLY A 173 -19.13 12.96 -20.28
N ALA A 174 -19.06 11.76 -19.67
CA ALA A 174 -17.81 11.32 -19.07
C ALA A 174 -16.76 10.99 -20.13
N LYS A 175 -15.52 11.38 -19.83
CA LYS A 175 -14.31 11.07 -20.57
C LYS A 175 -13.33 10.35 -19.66
N SER A 176 -12.55 9.44 -20.24
CA SER A 176 -11.46 8.78 -19.53
C SER A 176 -10.35 9.79 -19.22
N GLY A 177 -9.70 9.61 -18.06
CA GLY A 177 -8.41 10.22 -17.75
C GLY A 177 -7.25 9.22 -17.78
N THR A 178 -7.50 8.01 -18.29
CA THR A 178 -6.54 6.91 -18.34
C THR A 178 -5.82 6.92 -19.68
N VAL A 179 -4.50 6.99 -19.62
CA VAL A 179 -3.57 6.92 -20.76
C VAL A 179 -2.36 6.10 -20.36
N ALA A 180 -1.56 5.63 -21.32
CA ALA A 180 -0.29 4.99 -20.99
C ALA A 180 0.54 5.88 -20.05
N LEU A 181 0.99 5.32 -18.93
CA LEU A 181 1.73 6.05 -17.91
C LEU A 181 3.09 6.50 -18.44
N THR A 182 3.48 7.72 -18.10
CA THR A 182 4.76 8.31 -18.51
C THR A 182 5.65 8.59 -17.31
N SER A 183 6.93 8.91 -17.55
CA SER A 183 7.85 9.34 -16.49
C SER A 183 7.35 10.59 -15.75
N ALA A 184 6.62 11.50 -16.41
CA ALA A 184 6.00 12.65 -15.76
C ALA A 184 4.96 12.23 -14.69
N ASP A 185 4.22 11.14 -14.95
CA ASP A 185 3.21 10.64 -14.01
C ASP A 185 3.84 9.98 -12.78
N SER A 186 5.01 9.34 -12.94
CA SER A 186 5.79 8.86 -11.78
C SER A 186 6.25 10.01 -10.87
N THR A 187 6.60 11.16 -11.44
CA THR A 187 7.00 12.34 -10.66
C THR A 187 5.81 12.88 -9.84
N LYS A 188 4.64 13.01 -10.48
CA LYS A 188 3.39 13.39 -9.78
C LYS A 188 3.05 12.42 -8.65
N LEU A 189 3.17 11.12 -8.91
CA LEU A 189 2.98 10.07 -7.91
C LEU A 189 3.90 10.27 -6.71
N PHE A 190 5.21 10.39 -6.92
CA PHE A 190 6.17 10.55 -5.82
C PHE A 190 5.92 11.81 -5.00
N MET A 191 5.52 12.91 -5.64
CA MET A 191 5.11 14.13 -4.94
C MET A 191 3.88 13.90 -4.06
N ALA A 192 2.83 13.28 -4.60
CA ALA A 192 1.58 13.03 -3.90
C ALA A 192 1.75 12.10 -2.69
N VAL A 193 2.64 11.11 -2.78
CA VAL A 193 2.83 10.08 -1.73
C VAL A 193 4.01 10.35 -0.81
N SER A 194 4.76 11.43 -1.03
CA SER A 194 5.94 11.82 -0.23
C SER A 194 5.67 11.91 1.27
N GLY A 195 4.49 12.40 1.65
CA GLY A 195 4.07 12.54 3.06
C GLY A 195 3.41 11.29 3.65
N ALA A 196 2.99 10.33 2.81
CA ALA A 196 2.20 9.17 3.23
C ALA A 196 2.98 8.20 4.12
N ASP A 197 2.26 7.46 4.96
CA ASP A 197 2.77 6.35 5.75
C ASP A 197 2.29 5.03 5.14
N PHE A 198 3.25 4.20 4.73
CA PHE A 198 3.04 2.88 4.15
C PHE A 198 4.26 2.00 4.44
N ASP A 199 4.05 0.69 4.55
CA ASP A 199 5.11 -0.30 4.78
C ASP A 199 5.71 -0.76 3.45
N THR A 200 4.88 -0.89 2.41
CA THR A 200 5.29 -1.28 1.06
C THR A 200 4.65 -0.41 -0.01
N MET A 201 5.31 -0.30 -1.16
CA MET A 201 4.80 0.39 -2.33
C MET A 201 4.94 -0.50 -3.56
N TYR A 202 3.82 -0.74 -4.24
CA TYR A 202 3.81 -1.26 -5.60
C TYR A 202 4.11 -0.14 -6.60
N LEU A 203 4.99 -0.39 -7.56
CA LEU A 203 5.28 0.55 -8.65
C LEU A 203 4.65 0.08 -9.97
N PRO A 204 3.66 0.80 -10.54
CA PRO A 204 3.02 0.42 -11.80
C PRO A 204 3.82 0.87 -13.03
N PHE A 205 5.15 0.74 -13.00
CA PHE A 205 6.05 1.14 -14.08
C PHE A 205 7.13 0.07 -14.34
N ASP A 206 7.28 -0.31 -15.60
CA ASP A 206 8.29 -1.27 -16.07
C ASP A 206 9.52 -0.60 -16.72
N ASP A 207 9.51 0.73 -16.84
CA ASP A 207 10.63 1.52 -17.35
C ASP A 207 11.78 1.60 -16.33
N ALA A 208 12.99 1.24 -16.78
CA ALA A 208 14.17 1.15 -15.91
C ALA A 208 14.58 2.52 -15.31
N ALA A 209 14.38 3.63 -16.04
CA ALA A 209 14.70 4.95 -15.52
C ALA A 209 13.70 5.38 -14.43
N VAL A 210 12.42 5.05 -14.61
CA VAL A 210 11.40 5.27 -13.57
C VAL A 210 11.66 4.40 -12.33
N GLN A 211 12.06 3.15 -12.51
CA GLN A 211 12.44 2.26 -11.40
C GLN A 211 13.64 2.80 -10.61
N ALA A 212 14.66 3.32 -11.30
CA ALA A 212 15.80 3.98 -10.66
C ALA A 212 15.38 5.25 -9.89
N ALA A 213 14.47 6.06 -10.45
CA ALA A 213 13.91 7.22 -9.76
C ALA A 213 13.08 6.82 -8.51
N ALA A 214 12.31 5.73 -8.60
CA ALA A 214 11.58 5.17 -7.47
C ALA A 214 12.53 4.70 -6.36
N LYS A 215 13.61 3.99 -6.70
CA LYS A 215 14.66 3.61 -5.73
C LYS A 215 15.26 4.84 -5.04
N GLN A 216 15.56 5.90 -5.79
CA GLN A 216 16.09 7.14 -5.24
C GLN A 216 15.07 7.80 -4.28
N PHE A 217 13.81 7.91 -4.69
CA PHE A 217 12.71 8.39 -3.84
C PHE A 217 12.62 7.64 -2.52
N MET A 218 12.72 6.31 -2.55
CA MET A 218 12.68 5.46 -1.35
C MET A 218 13.93 5.64 -0.47
N SER A 219 15.10 5.81 -1.08
CA SER A 219 16.34 6.18 -0.36
C SER A 219 16.19 7.53 0.35
N ASP A 220 15.61 8.54 -0.30
CA ASP A 220 15.40 9.86 0.29
C ASP A 220 14.40 9.83 1.44
N ARG A 221 13.29 9.09 1.30
CA ARG A 221 12.35 8.84 2.41
C ARG A 221 13.04 8.22 3.62
N ARG A 222 13.92 7.25 3.38
CA ARG A 222 14.67 6.57 4.43
C ARG A 222 15.69 7.47 5.10
N LYS A 223 16.49 8.22 4.33
CA LYS A 223 17.58 9.05 4.86
C LYS A 223 17.08 10.34 5.51
N GLN A 224 16.17 11.03 4.83
CA GLN A 224 15.71 12.38 5.17
C GLN A 224 14.46 12.34 6.05
N ASN A 225 13.43 11.58 5.67
CA ASN A 225 12.15 11.56 6.40
C ASN A 225 12.14 10.55 7.57
N LYS A 226 13.14 9.66 7.63
CA LYS A 226 13.20 8.51 8.55
C LYS A 226 11.93 7.67 8.47
N LYS A 227 11.45 7.45 7.24
CA LYS A 227 10.32 6.57 6.92
C LYS A 227 10.83 5.45 6.02
N LEU A 228 11.06 4.29 6.61
CA LEU A 228 11.58 3.11 5.93
C LEU A 228 10.41 2.31 5.36
N SER A 229 10.51 1.87 4.12
CA SER A 229 9.46 1.13 3.42
C SER A 229 10.07 0.34 2.26
N THR A 230 9.40 -0.71 1.81
CA THR A 230 9.88 -1.58 0.72
C THR A 230 9.21 -1.23 -0.59
N LEU A 231 10.00 -1.05 -1.65
CA LEU A 231 9.51 -0.90 -3.02
C LEU A 231 9.41 -2.28 -3.68
N VAL A 232 8.30 -2.55 -4.37
CA VAL A 232 8.15 -3.76 -5.19
C VAL A 232 7.95 -3.37 -6.64
N ILE A 233 8.79 -3.93 -7.50
CA ILE A 233 8.81 -3.68 -8.94
C ILE A 233 8.58 -4.97 -9.72
N GLY A 234 8.14 -4.83 -10.98
CA GLY A 234 8.07 -5.90 -11.96
C GLY A 234 8.69 -5.50 -13.29
N GLY A 235 8.51 -6.34 -14.31
CA GLY A 235 9.12 -6.20 -15.61
C GLY A 235 8.17 -5.86 -16.75
N LYS A 236 8.75 -5.71 -17.94
CA LYS A 236 7.98 -5.63 -19.19
C LYS A 236 7.37 -6.98 -19.51
N ALA A 237 6.15 -6.98 -20.01
CA ALA A 237 5.45 -8.20 -20.43
C ALA A 237 6.22 -9.02 -21.48
N ALA A 238 7.07 -8.39 -22.29
CA ALA A 238 7.89 -9.06 -23.30
C ALA A 238 9.10 -9.81 -22.73
N ASP A 239 9.49 -9.52 -21.48
CA ASP A 239 10.70 -10.06 -20.84
C ASP A 239 10.40 -11.21 -19.86
N GLU A 240 9.12 -11.56 -19.64
CA GLU A 240 8.65 -12.44 -18.56
C GLU A 240 9.17 -13.88 -18.61
N GLU A 241 9.56 -14.36 -19.78
CA GLU A 241 10.11 -15.71 -19.96
C GLU A 241 11.66 -15.73 -19.92
N ASN A 242 12.29 -14.56 -19.76
CA ASN A 242 13.73 -14.37 -19.83
C ASN A 242 14.33 -14.06 -18.45
N MET A 243 14.88 -15.09 -17.79
CA MET A 243 15.52 -14.95 -16.48
C MET A 243 16.63 -13.88 -16.48
N ALA A 244 17.42 -13.77 -17.55
CA ALA A 244 18.48 -12.78 -17.62
C ALA A 244 17.95 -11.34 -17.54
N LYS A 245 16.74 -11.07 -18.06
CA LYS A 245 16.11 -9.74 -17.95
C LYS A 245 15.58 -9.45 -16.55
N HIS A 246 15.06 -10.47 -15.86
CA HIS A 246 14.72 -10.34 -14.45
C HIS A 246 15.95 -10.07 -13.58
N ILE A 247 17.05 -10.78 -13.84
CA ILE A 247 18.34 -10.60 -13.15
C ILE A 247 18.91 -9.21 -13.42
N GLU A 248 18.95 -8.75 -14.69
CA GLU A 248 19.41 -7.41 -15.07
C GLU A 248 18.68 -6.33 -14.26
N ARG A 249 17.35 -6.49 -14.10
CA ARG A 249 16.52 -5.60 -13.29
C ARG A 249 16.90 -5.63 -11.80
N SER A 250 17.08 -6.81 -11.21
CA SER A 250 17.51 -6.93 -9.80
C SER A 250 18.89 -6.31 -9.57
N VAL A 251 19.85 -6.61 -10.43
CA VAL A 251 21.23 -6.08 -10.37
C VAL A 251 21.24 -4.56 -10.48
N ALA A 252 20.41 -3.98 -11.36
CA ALA A 252 20.30 -2.53 -11.48
C ALA A 252 19.77 -1.86 -10.20
N GLN A 253 18.93 -2.56 -9.43
CA GLN A 253 18.39 -2.04 -8.18
C GLN A 253 19.32 -2.25 -6.99
N ASN A 254 19.96 -3.42 -6.83
CA ASN A 254 20.92 -3.75 -5.77
C ASN A 254 20.68 -3.01 -4.44
N ALA A 255 19.50 -3.20 -3.84
CA ALA A 255 19.09 -2.46 -2.65
C ALA A 255 18.19 -3.30 -1.74
N ARG A 256 18.49 -3.27 -0.44
CA ARG A 256 17.78 -4.08 0.57
C ARG A 256 16.29 -3.73 0.76
N PHE A 257 15.88 -2.57 0.25
CA PHE A 257 14.52 -2.04 0.33
C PHE A 257 13.81 -2.06 -1.03
N VAL A 258 14.33 -2.80 -2.00
CA VAL A 258 13.71 -3.02 -3.31
C VAL A 258 13.58 -4.53 -3.56
N VAL A 259 12.37 -4.98 -3.86
CA VAL A 259 12.05 -6.37 -4.23
C VAL A 259 11.64 -6.39 -5.68
N ASN A 260 12.25 -7.29 -6.45
CA ASN A 260 11.89 -7.51 -7.84
C ASN A 260 11.07 -8.78 -7.97
N SER A 261 9.80 -8.65 -8.38
CA SER A 261 8.95 -9.79 -8.73
C SER A 261 9.29 -10.29 -10.14
N ALA A 262 9.51 -11.59 -10.26
CA ALA A 262 9.60 -12.33 -11.53
C ALA A 262 8.52 -13.43 -11.61
N ILE A 263 7.42 -13.27 -10.85
CA ILE A 263 6.27 -14.17 -10.90
C ILE A 263 5.37 -13.73 -12.06
N ALA A 264 5.08 -14.62 -13.00
CA ALA A 264 4.14 -14.36 -14.08
C ALA A 264 3.32 -15.62 -14.36
N GLY A 265 2.05 -15.46 -14.72
CA GLY A 265 1.18 -16.58 -15.10
C GLY A 265 -0.27 -16.43 -14.69
N GLN A 266 -1.02 -17.53 -14.79
CA GLN A 266 -2.44 -17.59 -14.50
C GLN A 266 -2.71 -17.69 -13.01
N HIS A 267 -3.45 -16.73 -12.47
CA HIS A 267 -3.95 -16.71 -11.11
C HIS A 267 -5.12 -17.70 -10.91
N ASN A 268 -5.41 -18.06 -9.67
CA ASN A 268 -6.55 -18.93 -9.31
C ASN A 268 -7.91 -18.36 -9.72
N ASN A 269 -8.03 -17.05 -9.91
CA ASN A 269 -9.23 -16.40 -10.45
C ASN A 269 -9.41 -16.57 -11.98
N GLY A 270 -8.47 -17.24 -12.66
CA GLY A 270 -8.50 -17.53 -14.09
C GLY A 270 -7.84 -16.49 -14.99
N LYS A 271 -7.49 -15.30 -14.48
CA LYS A 271 -6.79 -14.25 -15.23
C LYS A 271 -5.29 -14.53 -15.29
N VAL A 272 -4.63 -14.02 -16.33
CA VAL A 272 -3.18 -14.09 -16.50
C VAL A 272 -2.60 -12.73 -16.17
N TYR A 273 -1.60 -12.71 -15.30
CA TYR A 273 -0.92 -11.49 -14.87
C TYR A 273 0.57 -11.57 -15.19
N SER A 274 1.11 -10.42 -15.59
CA SER A 274 2.55 -10.16 -15.75
C SER A 274 3.26 -10.05 -14.40
N SER A 275 4.60 -10.01 -14.40
CA SER A 275 5.38 -9.73 -13.19
C SER A 275 5.14 -8.34 -12.62
N LEU A 276 4.77 -7.39 -13.47
CA LEU A 276 4.33 -6.07 -13.03
C LEU A 276 3.05 -6.17 -12.19
N GLU A 277 2.05 -6.88 -12.63
CA GLU A 277 0.79 -7.01 -11.87
C GLU A 277 0.97 -7.89 -10.62
N TRP A 278 1.73 -8.99 -10.71
CA TRP A 278 2.08 -9.81 -9.55
C TRP A 278 2.91 -9.07 -8.51
N ALA A 279 3.66 -8.03 -8.89
CA ALA A 279 4.35 -7.17 -7.92
C ALA A 279 3.37 -6.49 -6.95
N ALA A 280 2.11 -6.26 -7.33
CA ALA A 280 1.08 -5.75 -6.43
C ALA A 280 0.72 -6.78 -5.35
N TRP A 281 0.55 -8.06 -5.72
CA TRP A 281 0.35 -9.15 -4.76
C TRP A 281 1.55 -9.30 -3.82
N VAL A 282 2.78 -9.31 -4.35
CA VAL A 282 4.00 -9.39 -3.54
C VAL A 282 4.09 -8.20 -2.57
N ALA A 283 3.78 -6.98 -3.00
CA ALA A 283 3.75 -5.80 -2.13
C ALA A 283 2.72 -5.94 -1.00
N GLY A 284 1.54 -6.48 -1.31
CA GLY A 284 0.50 -6.80 -0.34
C GLY A 284 0.96 -7.83 0.68
N MET A 285 1.55 -8.94 0.22
CA MET A 285 2.08 -10.00 1.08
C MET A 285 3.19 -9.50 2.01
N ILE A 286 4.13 -8.70 1.49
CA ILE A 286 5.19 -8.09 2.31
C ILE A 286 4.58 -7.14 3.36
N ALA A 287 3.57 -6.35 3.02
CA ALA A 287 2.92 -5.49 4.01
C ALA A 287 2.17 -6.30 5.08
N ALA A 288 1.43 -7.32 4.68
CA ALA A 288 0.60 -8.09 5.59
C ALA A 288 1.38 -9.04 6.50
N THR A 289 2.57 -9.49 6.08
CA THR A 289 3.37 -10.46 6.83
C THR A 289 4.07 -9.76 7.99
N PRO A 290 3.87 -10.21 9.24
CA PRO A 290 4.63 -9.71 10.38
C PRO A 290 6.13 -9.85 10.12
N ALA A 291 6.94 -8.85 10.47
CA ALA A 291 8.37 -8.86 10.11
C ALA A 291 9.17 -10.02 10.74
N HIS A 292 8.61 -10.73 11.72
CA HIS A 292 9.18 -11.92 12.33
C HIS A 292 8.88 -13.22 11.57
N GLU A 293 8.10 -13.17 10.49
CA GLU A 293 7.76 -14.30 9.63
C GLU A 293 8.44 -14.15 8.25
N SER A 294 8.80 -15.28 7.63
CA SER A 294 9.39 -15.30 6.30
C SER A 294 8.33 -15.60 5.24
N LEU A 295 8.46 -14.96 4.08
CA LEU A 295 7.65 -15.28 2.90
C LEU A 295 8.17 -16.53 2.14
N THR A 296 9.27 -17.14 2.59
CA THR A 296 9.83 -18.33 1.94
C THR A 296 8.87 -19.51 2.09
N ALA A 297 8.68 -20.26 1.01
CA ALA A 297 7.72 -21.35 0.89
C ALA A 297 6.23 -20.98 1.06
N VAL A 298 5.89 -19.67 1.07
CA VAL A 298 4.50 -19.25 1.04
C VAL A 298 3.86 -19.63 -0.29
N VAL A 299 2.69 -20.26 -0.22
CA VAL A 299 1.91 -20.64 -1.41
C VAL A 299 1.48 -19.39 -2.17
N VAL A 300 1.82 -19.36 -3.45
CA VAL A 300 1.39 -18.33 -4.39
C VAL A 300 0.06 -18.79 -4.99
N PRO A 301 -0.97 -17.93 -5.11
CA PRO A 301 -2.25 -18.28 -5.73
C PRO A 301 -2.15 -18.38 -7.27
N LEU A 302 -1.07 -19.00 -7.75
CA LEU A 302 -0.72 -19.22 -9.14
C LEU A 302 -1.21 -20.61 -9.54
N LYS A 303 -2.17 -20.66 -10.47
CA LYS A 303 -2.69 -21.89 -11.05
C LYS A 303 -1.71 -22.49 -12.07
N LYS A 304 -1.06 -21.62 -12.85
CA LYS A 304 -0.10 -22.01 -13.88
C LYS A 304 0.92 -20.89 -14.08
N ALA A 305 2.20 -21.16 -13.85
CA ALA A 305 3.26 -20.23 -14.22
C ALA A 305 3.33 -20.03 -15.74
N LEU A 306 3.73 -18.84 -16.16
CA LEU A 306 4.02 -18.57 -17.56
C LEU A 306 5.19 -19.46 -18.03
N LYS A 307 6.20 -19.61 -17.17
CA LYS A 307 7.35 -20.50 -17.36
C LYS A 307 7.71 -21.19 -16.05
N ASP A 308 7.85 -22.51 -16.09
CA ASP A 308 8.46 -23.29 -15.01
C ASP A 308 9.99 -23.18 -15.14
N TRP A 309 10.65 -22.57 -14.14
CA TRP A 309 12.10 -22.30 -14.18
C TRP A 309 12.92 -23.56 -13.92
N GLY A 310 14.02 -23.73 -14.67
CA GLY A 310 14.98 -24.80 -14.43
C GLY A 310 15.90 -24.51 -13.23
N HIS A 311 16.56 -25.55 -12.71
CA HIS A 311 17.43 -25.44 -11.54
C HIS A 311 18.49 -24.31 -11.66
N THR A 312 19.14 -24.19 -12.82
CA THR A 312 20.16 -23.14 -13.05
C THR A 312 19.58 -21.73 -13.06
N ASP A 313 18.38 -21.56 -13.63
CA ASP A 313 17.68 -20.27 -13.61
C ASP A 313 17.27 -19.91 -12.18
N ILE A 314 16.79 -20.88 -11.40
CA ILE A 314 16.43 -20.71 -9.99
C ILE A 314 17.65 -20.25 -9.17
N LEU A 315 18.79 -20.94 -9.26
CA LEU A 315 20.00 -20.54 -8.55
C LEU A 315 20.48 -19.14 -8.95
N SER A 316 20.39 -18.80 -10.24
CA SER A 316 20.77 -17.48 -10.75
C SER A 316 19.82 -16.38 -10.27
N ALA A 317 18.52 -16.67 -10.18
CA ALA A 317 17.52 -15.77 -9.61
C ALA A 317 17.82 -15.48 -8.13
N LEU A 318 18.03 -16.54 -7.34
CA LEU A 318 18.32 -16.42 -5.91
C LEU A 318 19.61 -15.65 -5.66
N GLY A 319 20.70 -15.99 -6.36
CA GLY A 319 21.99 -15.31 -6.22
C GLY A 319 22.01 -13.84 -6.65
N SER A 320 21.01 -13.40 -7.43
CA SER A 320 20.86 -12.01 -7.87
C SER A 320 19.79 -11.23 -7.11
N GLY A 321 19.11 -11.84 -6.14
CA GLY A 321 18.03 -11.20 -5.40
C GLY A 321 16.72 -11.05 -6.18
N THR A 322 16.48 -11.93 -7.15
CA THR A 322 15.25 -11.98 -7.96
C THR A 322 14.23 -12.91 -7.31
N LEU A 323 13.06 -12.36 -6.91
CA LEU A 323 12.00 -13.14 -6.28
C LEU A 323 11.19 -13.90 -7.34
N ILE A 324 11.17 -15.23 -7.22
CA ILE A 324 10.47 -16.14 -8.12
C ILE A 324 9.51 -17.05 -7.37
N ALA A 325 8.53 -17.58 -8.10
CA ALA A 325 7.73 -18.72 -7.66
C ALA A 325 8.20 -19.99 -8.38
N THR A 326 8.27 -21.09 -7.65
CA THR A 326 8.65 -22.41 -8.14
C THR A 326 7.55 -23.41 -7.83
N ARG A 327 7.47 -24.47 -8.64
CA ARG A 327 6.48 -25.53 -8.44
C ARG A 327 6.98 -26.48 -7.36
N ASP A 328 6.16 -26.68 -6.34
CA ASP A 328 6.35 -27.69 -5.30
C ASP A 328 5.14 -28.65 -5.31
N GLY A 329 5.32 -29.83 -5.92
CA GLY A 329 4.23 -30.75 -6.21
C GLY A 329 3.14 -30.12 -7.11
N ASP A 330 1.94 -29.97 -6.56
CA ASP A 330 0.76 -29.44 -7.26
C ASP A 330 0.54 -27.93 -7.04
N VAL A 331 1.36 -27.29 -6.19
CA VAL A 331 1.25 -25.86 -5.87
C VAL A 331 2.49 -25.10 -6.32
N TYR A 332 2.39 -23.77 -6.34
CA TYR A 332 3.54 -22.90 -6.49
C TYR A 332 3.82 -22.21 -5.17
N ILE A 333 5.10 -22.11 -4.82
CA ILE A 333 5.57 -21.44 -3.61
C ILE A 333 6.60 -20.37 -3.96
N ILE A 334 6.77 -19.39 -3.08
CA ILE A 334 7.92 -18.48 -3.16
C ILE A 334 9.17 -19.29 -2.80
N GLU A 335 10.11 -19.42 -3.74
CA GLU A 335 11.33 -20.22 -3.55
C GLU A 335 12.16 -19.71 -2.38
N SER A 336 12.40 -18.40 -2.34
CA SER A 336 13.06 -17.72 -1.24
C SER A 336 12.65 -16.26 -1.18
N ALA A 337 12.44 -15.75 0.02
CA ALA A 337 12.06 -14.36 0.26
C ALA A 337 13.27 -13.42 0.19
N VAL A 338 13.79 -13.21 -1.03
CA VAL A 338 14.94 -12.35 -1.32
C VAL A 338 14.53 -10.97 -1.82
N ASN A 339 15.35 -9.97 -1.52
CA ASN A 339 15.30 -8.64 -2.14
C ASN A 339 16.50 -8.45 -3.08
N THR A 340 16.56 -7.32 -3.77
CA THR A 340 17.54 -7.11 -4.85
C THR A 340 18.98 -6.92 -4.38
N LEU A 341 19.27 -6.80 -3.09
CA LEU A 341 20.65 -6.66 -2.60
C LEU A 341 21.42 -7.98 -2.79
N ALA A 342 22.32 -8.00 -3.77
CA ALA A 342 23.18 -9.14 -4.08
C ALA A 342 24.68 -8.78 -4.00
N VAL A 343 25.04 -7.52 -4.25
CA VAL A 343 26.42 -7.02 -4.15
C VAL A 343 26.54 -6.11 -2.94
N LEU A 344 27.35 -6.54 -1.97
CA LEU A 344 27.49 -5.87 -0.68
C LEU A 344 28.35 -4.61 -0.79
N GLY A 345 27.82 -3.48 -0.34
CA GLY A 345 28.57 -2.26 -0.07
C GLY A 345 29.20 -2.23 1.33
N THR A 346 29.89 -1.12 1.65
CA THR A 346 30.47 -0.90 2.97
C THR A 346 29.37 -0.84 4.04
N HIS A 347 29.49 -1.65 5.10
CA HIS A 347 28.50 -1.83 6.18
C HIS A 347 27.21 -2.57 5.76
N GLU A 348 27.19 -3.21 4.59
CA GLU A 348 26.13 -4.14 4.19
C GLU A 348 26.54 -5.60 4.43
N ARG A 349 25.54 -6.46 4.62
CA ARG A 349 25.74 -7.89 4.95
C ARG A 349 24.85 -8.75 4.09
N GLU A 350 25.27 -9.99 3.87
CA GLU A 350 24.53 -10.96 3.07
C GLU A 350 23.09 -11.14 3.58
N ASP A 351 22.89 -11.18 4.90
CA ASP A 351 21.56 -11.33 5.50
C ASP A 351 20.60 -10.19 5.14
N TYR A 352 21.10 -9.01 4.76
CA TYR A 352 20.24 -7.91 4.33
C TYR A 352 19.54 -8.21 3.00
N GLY A 353 20.03 -9.19 2.22
CA GLY A 353 19.37 -9.71 1.02
C GLY A 353 18.08 -10.47 1.31
N LYS A 354 17.79 -10.80 2.57
CA LYS A 354 16.54 -11.45 3.00
C LYS A 354 15.46 -10.41 3.33
N ILE A 355 14.25 -10.60 2.82
CA ILE A 355 13.10 -9.71 3.07
C ILE A 355 12.79 -9.61 4.56
N ARG A 356 12.69 -10.75 5.28
CA ARG A 356 12.39 -10.79 6.72
C ARG A 356 13.37 -9.96 7.56
N VAL A 357 14.67 -10.12 7.28
CA VAL A 357 15.75 -9.39 7.97
C VAL A 357 15.57 -7.90 7.72
N SER A 358 15.51 -7.48 6.45
CA SER A 358 15.36 -6.07 6.09
C SER A 358 14.08 -5.42 6.65
N MET A 359 12.94 -6.12 6.62
CA MET A 359 11.69 -5.67 7.22
C MET A 359 11.79 -5.52 8.73
N THR A 360 12.43 -6.46 9.43
CA THR A 360 12.61 -6.39 10.89
C THR A 360 13.40 -5.15 11.28
N LEU A 361 14.49 -4.87 10.56
CA LEU A 361 15.29 -3.66 10.77
C LEU A 361 14.45 -2.40 10.55
N ASP A 362 13.77 -2.34 9.42
CA ASP A 362 13.00 -1.16 9.03
C ASP A 362 11.86 -0.88 10.00
N GLN A 363 11.17 -1.93 10.45
CA GLN A 363 10.10 -1.85 11.43
C GLN A 363 10.60 -1.34 12.79
N ILE A 364 11.71 -1.88 13.30
CA ILE A 364 12.30 -1.43 14.58
C ILE A 364 12.67 0.04 14.51
N VAL A 365 13.34 0.47 13.43
CA VAL A 365 13.72 1.88 13.24
C VAL A 365 12.51 2.78 13.12
N ASN A 366 11.50 2.38 12.34
CA ASN A 366 10.28 3.15 12.17
C ASN A 366 9.51 3.33 13.49
N ASP A 367 9.34 2.25 14.26
CA ASP A 367 8.60 2.28 15.53
C ASP A 367 9.30 3.20 16.54
N ILE A 368 10.60 3.00 16.72
CA ILE A 368 11.44 3.79 17.62
C ILE A 368 11.46 5.26 17.18
N SER A 369 11.59 5.53 15.88
CA SER A 369 11.59 6.90 15.33
C SER A 369 10.23 7.59 15.49
N GLN A 370 9.14 6.87 15.26
CA GLN A 370 7.78 7.41 15.37
C GLN A 370 7.47 7.80 16.81
N VAL A 371 7.80 6.93 17.77
CA VAL A 371 7.60 7.25 19.19
C VAL A 371 8.57 8.34 19.62
N GLY A 372 9.86 8.26 19.26
CA GLY A 372 10.85 9.30 19.57
C GLY A 372 10.39 10.71 19.16
N LYS A 373 9.88 10.86 17.93
CA LYS A 373 9.32 12.13 17.43
C LYS A 373 8.17 12.67 18.29
N LYS A 374 7.27 11.82 18.81
CA LYS A 374 6.14 12.23 19.67
C LYS A 374 6.56 12.71 21.06
N TYR A 375 7.75 12.30 21.50
CA TYR A 375 8.32 12.65 22.80
C TYR A 375 9.42 13.72 22.71
N LYS A 376 9.64 14.28 21.51
CA LYS A 376 10.44 15.49 21.31
C LYS A 376 9.90 16.62 22.21
N GLY A 377 10.78 17.21 23.02
CA GLY A 377 10.44 18.26 23.98
C GLY A 377 9.72 17.80 25.25
N LYS A 378 9.34 16.52 25.36
CA LYS A 378 8.78 15.93 26.60
C LYS A 378 9.85 15.24 27.45
N LEU A 379 10.90 14.74 26.82
CA LEU A 379 12.09 14.22 27.48
C LEU A 379 13.19 15.29 27.43
N GLY A 380 13.83 15.56 28.57
CA GLY A 380 14.96 16.49 28.61
C GLY A 380 16.17 15.90 27.89
N ASN A 381 16.94 16.73 27.17
CA ASN A 381 18.23 16.33 26.61
C ASN A 381 19.31 16.30 27.70
N ASN A 382 19.15 15.41 28.67
CA ASN A 382 20.08 15.17 29.77
C ASN A 382 20.11 13.67 30.09
N ASP A 383 21.00 13.26 30.99
CA ASP A 383 21.19 11.85 31.30
C ASP A 383 19.93 11.16 31.83
N LEU A 384 19.06 11.89 32.53
CA LEU A 384 17.79 11.35 33.00
C LEU A 384 16.84 11.07 31.83
N GLY A 385 16.67 12.01 30.89
CA GLY A 385 15.82 11.82 29.72
C GLY A 385 16.35 10.74 28.77
N GLY A 386 17.68 10.69 28.58
CA GLY A 386 18.35 9.62 27.84
C GLY A 386 18.11 8.24 28.47
N ALA A 387 18.26 8.11 29.79
CA ALA A 387 18.01 6.86 30.50
C ALA A 387 16.54 6.41 30.43
N VAL A 388 15.58 7.34 30.54
CA VAL A 388 14.14 7.04 30.36
C VAL A 388 13.87 6.50 28.97
N PHE A 389 14.46 7.12 27.95
CA PHE A 389 14.27 6.70 26.57
C PHE A 389 14.90 5.33 26.29
N VAL A 390 16.14 5.09 26.76
CA VAL A 390 16.79 3.78 26.69
C VAL A 390 15.96 2.70 27.37
N SER A 391 15.45 2.96 28.57
CA SER A 391 14.57 2.02 29.29
C SER A 391 13.31 1.68 28.50
N ALA A 392 12.69 2.68 27.85
CA ALA A 392 11.51 2.48 27.02
C ALA A 392 11.80 1.63 25.77
N VAL A 393 12.93 1.87 25.10
CA VAL A 393 13.37 1.06 23.96
C VAL A 393 13.76 -0.35 24.38
N ASN A 394 14.39 -0.54 25.55
CA ASN A 394 14.67 -1.87 26.07
C ASN A 394 13.38 -2.68 26.27
N ALA A 395 12.33 -2.05 26.84
CA ALA A 395 11.03 -2.71 26.99
C ALA A 395 10.41 -3.12 25.63
N TYR A 396 10.58 -2.29 24.59
CA TYR A 396 10.20 -2.64 23.21
C TYR A 396 10.98 -3.84 22.70
N LEU A 397 12.31 -3.81 22.79
CA LEU A 397 13.18 -4.86 22.25
C LEU A 397 12.99 -6.20 22.99
N THR A 398 12.73 -6.20 24.30
CA THR A 398 12.34 -7.40 25.05
C THR A 398 11.08 -8.05 24.46
N VAL A 399 10.08 -7.24 24.11
CA VAL A 399 8.85 -7.77 23.48
C VAL A 399 9.16 -8.29 22.07
N ARG A 400 10.02 -7.62 21.30
CA ARG A 400 10.45 -8.09 19.96
C ARG A 400 11.26 -9.39 20.01
N GLU A 401 12.09 -9.57 21.04
CA GLU A 401 12.80 -10.81 21.32
C GLU A 401 11.83 -11.95 21.63
N GLN A 402 10.85 -11.73 22.52
CA GLN A 402 9.82 -12.72 22.86
C GLN A 402 8.98 -13.15 21.64
N GLN A 403 8.86 -12.29 20.64
CA GLN A 403 8.16 -12.56 19.38
C GLN A 403 9.02 -13.29 18.36
N GLY A 404 10.31 -13.50 18.61
CA GLY A 404 11.24 -14.05 17.62
C GLY A 404 11.51 -13.10 16.45
N ALA A 405 11.37 -11.79 16.63
CA ALA A 405 11.82 -10.83 15.63
C ALA A 405 13.35 -10.67 15.67
N ILE A 406 13.92 -10.66 16.88
CA ILE A 406 15.35 -10.56 17.15
C ILE A 406 15.78 -11.62 18.16
N ASP A 407 17.04 -12.04 18.10
CA ASP A 407 17.68 -12.94 19.04
C ASP A 407 18.03 -12.21 20.34
N THR A 408 18.33 -12.98 21.38
CA THR A 408 18.84 -12.51 22.68
C THR A 408 20.19 -11.79 22.53
N GLY A 409 20.57 -10.99 23.53
CA GLY A 409 21.89 -10.33 23.59
C GLY A 409 21.98 -8.98 22.86
N TRP A 410 20.85 -8.43 22.41
CA TRP A 410 20.78 -7.07 21.88
C TRP A 410 21.14 -6.02 22.94
N THR A 411 21.62 -4.87 22.47
CA THR A 411 21.94 -3.71 23.30
C THR A 411 21.37 -2.44 22.67
N PHE A 412 20.90 -1.52 23.52
CA PHE A 412 20.53 -0.18 23.10
C PHE A 412 21.19 0.81 24.03
N THR A 413 22.14 1.59 23.49
CA THR A 413 23.03 2.43 24.30
C THR A 413 22.93 3.89 23.88
N ASP A 414 22.99 4.75 24.88
CA ASP A 414 23.11 6.19 24.71
C ASP A 414 24.58 6.53 24.47
N GLN A 415 24.87 7.17 23.34
CA GLN A 415 26.25 7.51 22.97
C GLN A 415 26.78 8.71 23.78
N LYS A 416 25.91 9.41 24.53
CA LYS A 416 26.24 10.60 25.32
C LYS A 416 26.95 11.69 24.52
N ASN A 417 26.74 11.70 23.20
CA ASN A 417 27.32 12.62 22.24
C ASN A 417 26.38 13.79 21.93
N GLY A 418 25.51 14.15 22.87
CA GLY A 418 24.50 15.17 22.63
C GLY A 418 25.10 16.55 22.39
N ILE A 419 24.87 17.12 21.21
CA ILE A 419 25.27 18.49 20.85
C ILE A 419 24.00 19.28 20.50
N GLY A 420 23.74 20.35 21.26
CA GLY A 420 22.51 21.14 21.11
C GLY A 420 21.26 20.32 21.44
N ASP A 421 20.29 20.29 20.51
CA ASP A 421 19.05 19.51 20.64
C ASP A 421 19.18 18.06 20.15
N ARG A 422 20.39 17.63 19.78
CA ARG A 422 20.64 16.29 19.25
C ARG A 422 21.14 15.34 20.32
N ARG A 423 20.77 14.07 20.23
CA ARG A 423 21.37 12.97 21.00
C ARG A 423 21.40 11.69 20.16
N GLY A 424 22.57 11.06 20.10
CA GLY A 424 22.79 9.81 19.38
C GLY A 424 22.59 8.58 20.27
N PHE A 425 22.05 7.53 19.66
CA PHE A 425 21.93 6.22 20.30
C PHE A 425 22.36 5.13 19.31
N LEU A 426 22.89 4.04 19.85
CA LEU A 426 23.34 2.88 19.11
C LEU A 426 22.49 1.66 19.51
N LEU A 427 21.79 1.09 18.53
CA LEU A 427 21.13 -0.21 18.64
C LEU A 427 22.02 -1.28 18.03
N SER A 428 22.39 -2.28 18.82
CA SER A 428 22.98 -3.53 18.34
C SER A 428 22.01 -4.68 18.54
N ALA A 429 21.49 -5.31 17.49
CA ALA A 429 20.57 -6.45 17.61
C ALA A 429 20.78 -7.44 16.45
N LYS A 430 20.24 -8.66 16.54
CA LYS A 430 20.37 -9.68 15.49
C LYS A 430 18.99 -10.25 15.15
N PRO A 431 18.44 -10.08 13.94
CA PRO A 431 17.21 -10.76 13.54
C PRO A 431 17.41 -12.26 13.58
N LEU A 432 16.38 -13.05 13.89
CA LEU A 432 16.55 -14.51 14.05
C LEU A 432 17.16 -15.21 12.83
N ASP A 433 16.88 -14.71 11.62
CA ASP A 433 17.40 -15.28 10.36
C ASP A 433 18.71 -14.63 9.90
N ALA A 434 19.36 -13.85 10.77
CA ALA A 434 20.67 -13.25 10.53
C ALA A 434 21.77 -13.96 11.32
N ILE A 435 22.98 -13.94 10.76
CA ILE A 435 24.17 -14.59 11.30
C ILE A 435 24.89 -13.64 12.29
N GLU A 436 24.74 -12.33 12.15
CA GLU A 436 25.45 -11.31 12.94
C GLU A 436 24.58 -10.14 13.43
N TYR A 437 25.05 -9.44 14.47
CA TYR A 437 24.41 -8.24 15.03
C TYR A 437 24.54 -7.03 14.10
N PHE A 438 23.44 -6.40 13.72
CA PHE A 438 23.43 -5.10 13.07
C PHE A 438 23.58 -3.96 14.07
N ASP A 439 24.22 -2.89 13.63
CA ASP A 439 24.36 -1.65 14.37
C ASP A 439 23.57 -0.55 13.67
N ILE A 440 22.70 0.14 14.41
CA ILE A 440 21.95 1.30 13.93
C ILE A 440 22.28 2.48 14.82
N ASP A 441 23.02 3.42 14.24
CA ASP A 441 23.17 4.76 14.77
C ASP A 441 21.98 5.62 14.36
N TRP A 442 21.37 6.28 15.33
CA TRP A 442 20.33 7.24 15.04
C TRP A 442 20.36 8.43 16.00
N GLU A 443 20.01 9.58 15.45
CA GLU A 443 19.95 10.85 16.17
C GLU A 443 18.50 11.27 16.36
N VAL A 444 18.15 11.62 17.60
CA VAL A 444 16.93 12.35 17.89
C VAL A 444 17.25 13.85 17.77
N LEU A 445 16.55 14.55 16.88
CA LEU A 445 16.64 16.00 16.66
C LEU A 445 15.60 16.77 17.46
#